data_AF-A0A9D1U7G0-F1
#
_entry.id   AF-A0A9D1U7G0-F1
#
_cell.length_a   1.000
_cell.length_b   1.000
_cell.length_c   1.000
_cell.angle_alpha   90.00
_cell.angle_beta   90.00
_cell.angle_gamma   90.00
#
_symmetry.space_group_name_H-M   'P 1'
#
loop_
_entity.id
_entity.type
_entity.pdbx_description
1 polymer ?
#
loop_
_entity_poly.entity_id
_entity_poly.type
_entity_poly.pdbx_seq_one_letter_code
_entity_poly.pdbx_strand_id
1 'polypeptide(L)'
;MKPSVKANLYLALGILGLAAAVAARTFLSAFFNDAQSGAVIGVGAGLFGFGLAKWLVGRWGEKNPDLMKQNEIEVKDERNQLIRSKAQALSGEVLHWLLMAGAWTAIFFNAPLWVTLAFVGVFVLKTILDILLMAYYQRKM
;
A
#
# COMPACT_ATOMS: atom_id res chain seq x y z
N MET A 1 3.80 -0.50 24.39
CA MET A 1 2.74 -1.44 23.95
C MET A 1 3.39 -2.77 23.60
N LYS A 2 2.91 -3.89 24.15
CA LYS A 2 3.39 -5.24 23.81
C LYS A 2 3.21 -5.51 22.30
N PRO A 3 4.12 -6.25 21.64
CA PRO A 3 4.05 -6.53 20.20
C PRO A 3 2.70 -7.16 19.77
N SER A 4 2.09 -7.95 20.66
CA SER A 4 0.81 -8.65 20.42
C SER A 4 -0.38 -7.72 20.31
N VAL A 5 -0.35 -6.63 21.08
CA VAL A 5 -1.43 -5.63 21.07
C VAL A 5 -1.38 -4.84 19.75
N LYS A 6 -0.19 -4.56 19.21
CA LYS A 6 -0.05 -3.89 17.92
C LYS A 6 -0.48 -4.78 16.77
N ALA A 7 -0.08 -6.06 16.77
CA ALA A 7 -0.50 -7.02 15.75
C ALA A 7 -2.02 -7.17 15.71
N ASN A 8 -2.66 -7.34 16.88
CA ASN A 8 -4.12 -7.45 16.98
C ASN A 8 -4.84 -6.16 16.58
N LEU A 9 -4.26 -4.99 16.85
CA LEU A 9 -4.79 -3.70 16.39
C LEU A 9 -4.78 -3.59 14.86
N TYR A 10 -3.70 -3.99 14.19
CA TYR A 10 -3.63 -4.01 12.72
C TYR A 10 -4.65 -4.98 12.11
N LEU A 11 -4.87 -6.12 12.75
CA LEU A 11 -5.90 -7.06 12.30
C LEU A 11 -7.30 -6.51 12.52
N ALA A 12 -7.57 -5.86 13.66
CA ALA A 12 -8.83 -5.19 13.93
C ALA A 12 -9.10 -4.10 12.87
N LEU A 13 -8.11 -3.27 12.55
CA LEU A 13 -8.21 -2.27 11.46
C LEU A 13 -8.47 -2.93 10.10
N GLY A 14 -7.81 -4.04 9.80
CA GLY A 14 -8.02 -4.80 8.57
C GLY A 14 -9.45 -5.34 8.46
N ILE A 15 -9.96 -5.97 9.52
CA ILE A 15 -11.35 -6.47 9.59
C ILE A 15 -12.34 -5.31 9.47
N LEU A 16 -12.07 -4.17 10.10
CA LEU A 16 -12.92 -2.98 10.02
C LEU A 16 -12.95 -2.42 8.59
N GLY A 17 -11.81 -2.45 7.89
CA GLY A 17 -11.74 -2.13 6.45
C GLY A 17 -12.52 -3.10 5.56
N LEU A 18 -12.48 -4.40 5.86
CA LEU A 18 -13.27 -5.41 5.15
C LEU A 18 -14.77 -5.25 5.42
N ALA A 19 -15.15 -5.02 6.68
CA ALA A 19 -16.52 -4.76 7.07
C ALA A 19 -17.08 -3.50 6.41
N ALA A 20 -16.27 -2.44 6.31
CA ALA A 20 -16.63 -1.23 5.58
C ALA A 20 -16.82 -1.50 4.07
N ALA A 21 -15.97 -2.33 3.45
CA ALA A 21 -16.14 -2.72 2.04
C ALA A 21 -17.40 -3.56 1.80
N VAL A 22 -17.72 -4.50 2.70
CA VAL A 22 -18.94 -5.32 2.61
C VAL A 22 -20.19 -4.46 2.84
N ALA A 23 -20.16 -3.56 3.83
CA ALA A 23 -21.24 -2.60 4.06
C ALA A 23 -21.42 -1.64 2.87
N ALA A 24 -20.32 -1.26 2.20
CA ALA A 24 -20.39 -0.46 0.99
C ALA A 24 -21.04 -1.22 -0.18
N ARG A 25 -20.81 -2.53 -0.28
CA ARG A 25 -21.45 -3.40 -1.29
C ARG A 25 -22.94 -3.58 -1.04
N THR A 26 -23.38 -3.69 0.22
CA THR A 26 -24.76 -4.04 0.57
C THR A 26 -25.66 -2.83 0.82
N PHE A 27 -25.13 -1.71 1.32
CA PHE A 27 -25.90 -0.54 1.74
C PHE A 27 -25.61 0.71 0.90
N LEU A 28 -24.37 0.91 0.45
CA LEU A 28 -23.96 2.06 -0.37
C LEU A 28 -24.12 1.84 -1.88
N SER A 29 -24.44 0.63 -2.34
CA SER A 29 -24.85 0.36 -3.73
C SER A 29 -26.14 1.09 -4.12
N ALA A 30 -26.92 1.58 -3.14
CA ALA A 30 -28.08 2.44 -3.35
C ALA A 30 -27.73 3.92 -3.58
N PHE A 31 -26.51 4.36 -3.25
CA PHE A 31 -26.07 5.76 -3.31
C PHE A 31 -24.89 6.02 -4.26
N PHE A 32 -24.08 5.00 -4.57
CA PHE A 32 -22.85 5.12 -5.35
C PHE A 32 -22.93 4.36 -6.68
N ASN A 33 -22.34 4.91 -7.74
CA ASN A 33 -22.26 4.27 -9.06
C ASN A 33 -21.39 2.98 -8.97
N ASP A 34 -21.60 1.99 -9.84
CA ASP A 34 -20.92 0.68 -9.80
C ASP A 34 -19.39 0.81 -9.74
N ALA A 35 -18.85 1.81 -10.43
CA ALA A 35 -17.44 2.22 -10.40
C ALA A 35 -16.93 2.59 -8.98
N GLN A 36 -17.70 3.39 -8.25
CA GLN A 36 -17.34 3.88 -6.92
C GLN A 36 -17.47 2.76 -5.88
N SER A 37 -18.47 1.88 -6.01
CA SER A 37 -18.58 0.67 -5.20
C SER A 37 -17.35 -0.23 -5.39
N GLY A 38 -16.92 -0.44 -6.64
CA GLY A 38 -15.70 -1.20 -6.96
C GLY A 38 -14.43 -0.60 -6.34
N ALA A 39 -14.26 0.73 -6.40
CA ALA A 39 -13.11 1.40 -5.79
C ALA A 39 -13.08 1.24 -4.26
N VAL A 40 -14.23 1.39 -3.58
CA VAL A 40 -14.33 1.20 -2.11
C VAL A 40 -14.01 -0.24 -1.71
N ILE A 41 -14.47 -1.22 -2.49
CA ILE A 41 -14.14 -2.63 -2.26
C ILE A 41 -12.64 -2.87 -2.44
N GLY A 42 -12.03 -2.31 -3.49
CA GLY A 42 -10.59 -2.41 -3.73
C GLY A 42 -9.77 -1.85 -2.56
N VAL A 43 -10.14 -0.66 -2.07
CA VAL A 43 -9.49 -0.04 -0.90
C VAL A 43 -9.66 -0.90 0.35
N GLY A 44 -10.87 -1.38 0.65
CA GLY A 44 -11.11 -2.20 1.83
C GLY A 44 -10.42 -3.57 1.78
N ALA A 45 -10.36 -4.20 0.60
CA ALA A 45 -9.59 -5.43 0.40
C ALA A 45 -8.08 -5.20 0.58
N GLY A 46 -7.55 -4.08 0.09
CA GLY A 46 -6.15 -3.68 0.29
C GLY A 46 -5.81 -3.45 1.76
N LEU A 47 -6.66 -2.72 2.50
CA LEU A 47 -6.50 -2.50 3.93
C LEU A 47 -6.59 -3.81 4.73
N PHE A 48 -7.50 -4.70 4.35
CA PHE A 48 -7.61 -6.03 4.96
C PHE A 48 -6.33 -6.86 4.73
N GLY A 49 -5.84 -6.93 3.48
CA GLY A 49 -4.61 -7.63 3.14
C GLY A 49 -3.40 -7.10 3.91
N PHE A 50 -3.26 -5.78 4.02
CA PHE A 50 -2.21 -5.14 4.80
C PHE A 50 -2.32 -5.48 6.30
N GLY A 51 -3.53 -5.38 6.87
CA GLY A 51 -3.79 -5.72 8.28
C GLY A 51 -3.47 -7.18 8.60
N LEU A 52 -3.88 -8.10 7.73
CA LEU A 52 -3.60 -9.53 7.86
C LEU A 52 -2.10 -9.83 7.77
N ALA A 53 -1.40 -9.24 6.79
CA ALA A 53 0.04 -9.42 6.63
C ALA A 53 0.81 -8.93 7.87
N LYS A 54 0.46 -7.74 8.39
CA LYS A 54 1.08 -7.20 9.61
C LYS A 54 0.82 -8.07 10.84
N TRP A 55 -0.38 -8.64 10.95
CA TRP A 55 -0.69 -9.55 12.04
C TRP A 55 0.08 -10.87 11.96
N LEU A 56 0.17 -11.48 10.77
CA LEU A 56 0.94 -12.71 10.56
C LEU A 56 2.43 -12.50 10.91
N VAL A 57 3.02 -11.40 10.44
CA VAL A 57 4.41 -11.03 10.75
C VAL A 57 4.58 -10.80 12.25
N GLY A 58 3.65 -10.10 12.91
CA GLY A 58 3.70 -9.88 14.36
C GLY A 58 3.65 -11.18 15.16
N ARG A 59 2.75 -12.09 14.79
CA ARG A 59 2.60 -13.41 15.43
C ARG A 59 3.80 -14.32 15.20
N TRP A 60 4.43 -14.22 14.02
CA TRP A 60 5.65 -14.95 13.73
C TRP A 60 6.86 -14.42 14.50
N GLY A 61 6.97 -13.09 14.63
CA GLY A 61 8.00 -12.43 15.44
C GLY A 61 7.88 -12.74 16.94
N GLU A 62 6.67 -12.93 17.46
CA GLU A 62 6.45 -13.38 18.84
C GLU A 62 6.88 -14.81 19.10
N LYS A 63 6.68 -15.70 18.12
CA LYS A 63 7.13 -17.10 18.23
C LYS A 63 8.65 -17.22 18.14
N ASN A 64 9.32 -16.28 17.47
CA ASN A 64 10.77 -16.31 17.24
C ASN A 64 11.44 -14.98 17.67
N PRO A 65 11.55 -14.72 18.99
CA PRO A 65 12.06 -13.45 19.50
C PRO A 65 13.52 -13.18 19.14
N ASP A 66 14.34 -14.23 18.96
CA ASP A 66 15.76 -14.07 18.62
C ASP A 66 15.95 -13.60 17.17
N LEU A 67 15.14 -14.13 16.24
CA LEU A 67 15.11 -13.67 14.85
C LEU A 67 14.60 -12.22 14.76
N MET A 68 13.64 -11.84 15.61
CA MET A 68 13.13 -10.46 15.65
C MET A 68 14.22 -9.46 16.06
N LYS A 69 15.05 -9.80 17.06
CA LYS A 69 16.18 -8.98 17.48
C LYS A 69 17.26 -8.88 16.40
N GLN A 70 17.57 -9.99 15.73
CA GLN A 70 18.52 -9.98 14.62
C GLN A 70 18.02 -9.10 13.47
N ASN A 71 16.74 -9.21 13.11
CA ASN A 71 16.13 -8.37 12.08
C ASN A 71 16.14 -6.88 12.47
N GLU A 72 15.93 -6.54 13.75
CA GLU A 72 16.07 -5.14 14.21
C GLU A 72 17.49 -4.58 14.04
N ILE A 73 18.52 -5.42 14.24
CA ILE A 73 19.92 -5.03 14.02
C ILE A 73 20.18 -4.88 12.52
N GLU A 74 19.75 -5.84 11.71
CA GLU A 74 19.90 -5.79 10.25
C GLU A 74 19.16 -4.62 9.62
N VAL A 75 17.98 -4.23 10.12
CA VAL A 75 17.24 -3.06 9.63
C VAL A 75 17.98 -1.75 9.95
N LYS A 76 18.77 -1.73 11.03
CA LYS A 76 19.55 -0.55 11.46
C LYS A 76 20.94 -0.49 10.81
N ASP A 77 21.42 -1.58 10.23
CA ASP A 77 22.69 -1.61 9.50
C ASP A 77 22.64 -0.69 8.27
N GLU A 78 23.60 0.24 8.19
CA GLU A 78 23.74 1.21 7.10
C GLU A 78 23.81 0.52 5.73
N ARG A 79 24.53 -0.60 5.61
CA ARG A 79 24.65 -1.32 4.34
C ARG A 79 23.30 -1.86 3.90
N ASN A 80 22.54 -2.42 4.82
CA ASN A 80 21.23 -2.99 4.51
C ASN A 80 20.20 -1.88 4.21
N GLN A 81 20.30 -0.73 4.87
CA GLN A 81 19.50 0.44 4.54
C GLN A 81 19.76 0.94 3.12
N LEU A 82 21.03 0.96 2.67
CA LEU A 82 21.38 1.33 1.30
C LEU A 82 20.86 0.34 0.26
N ILE A 83 20.93 -0.97 0.55
CA ILE A 83 20.37 -2.00 -0.34
C ILE A 83 18.85 -1.82 -0.45
N ARG A 84 18.18 -1.62 0.69
CA ARG A 84 16.73 -1.45 0.73
C ARG A 84 16.28 -0.18 0.03
N SER A 85 16.97 0.94 0.22
CA SER A 85 16.63 2.19 -0.47
C SER A 85 16.80 2.05 -1.99
N LYS A 86 17.87 1.38 -2.46
CA LYS A 86 18.04 1.06 -3.88
C LYS A 86 16.94 0.14 -4.42
N ALA A 87 16.59 -0.91 -3.68
CA ALA A 87 15.51 -1.81 -4.05
C ALA A 87 14.16 -1.08 -4.11
N GLN A 88 13.90 -0.16 -3.17
CA GLN A 88 12.70 0.66 -3.16
C GLN A 88 12.65 1.61 -4.37
N ALA A 89 13.77 2.24 -4.72
CA ALA A 89 13.86 3.10 -5.90
C ALA A 89 13.56 2.32 -7.18
N LEU A 90 14.20 1.15 -7.38
CA LEU A 90 13.95 0.30 -8.54
C LEU A 90 12.51 -0.21 -8.58
N SER A 91 11.96 -0.66 -7.43
CA SER A 91 10.55 -1.08 -7.35
C SER A 91 9.58 0.06 -7.68
N GLY A 92 9.93 1.29 -7.30
CA GLY A 92 9.14 2.48 -7.58
C GLY A 92 9.15 2.86 -9.06
N GLU A 93 10.26 2.62 -9.75
CA GLU A 93 10.38 2.78 -11.20
C GLU A 93 9.58 1.70 -11.96
N VAL A 94 9.69 0.44 -11.55
CA VAL A 94 8.88 -0.65 -12.12
C VAL A 94 7.39 -0.39 -11.94
N LEU A 95 6.96 0.06 -10.75
CA LEU A 95 5.57 0.43 -10.49
C LEU A 95 5.10 1.58 -11.39
N HIS A 96 5.98 2.54 -11.66
CA HIS A 96 5.69 3.67 -12.53
C HIS A 96 5.40 3.22 -13.97
N TRP A 97 6.22 2.33 -14.52
CA TRP A 97 5.97 1.70 -15.82
C TRP A 97 4.70 0.85 -15.82
N LEU A 98 4.43 0.14 -14.73
CA LEU A 98 3.21 -0.68 -14.60
C LEU A 98 1.95 0.18 -14.57
N LEU A 99 1.98 1.34 -13.92
CA LEU A 99 0.87 2.32 -13.96
C LEU A 99 0.63 2.82 -15.38
N MET A 100 1.69 3.11 -16.14
CA MET A 100 1.56 3.49 -17.55
C MET A 100 0.97 2.35 -18.37
N ALA A 101 1.48 1.14 -18.25
CA ALA A 101 0.92 -0.03 -18.92
C ALA A 101 -0.57 -0.23 -18.58
N GLY A 102 -0.96 -0.05 -17.31
CA GLY A 102 -2.35 -0.09 -16.85
C GLY A 102 -3.24 0.99 -17.48
N ALA A 103 -2.72 2.21 -17.66
CA ALA A 103 -3.44 3.26 -18.37
C ALA A 103 -3.66 2.90 -19.85
N TRP A 104 -2.64 2.36 -20.52
CA TRP A 104 -2.74 1.93 -21.92
C TRP A 104 -3.72 0.78 -22.10
N THR A 105 -3.71 -0.23 -21.22
CA THR A 105 -4.69 -1.32 -21.28
C THR A 105 -6.10 -0.82 -21.02
N ALA A 106 -6.29 0.12 -20.10
CA ALA A 106 -7.60 0.74 -19.88
C ALA A 106 -8.12 1.45 -21.16
N ILE A 107 -7.27 2.15 -21.91
CA ILE A 107 -7.64 2.74 -23.20
C ILE A 107 -7.98 1.64 -24.22
N PHE A 108 -7.17 0.58 -24.29
CA PHE A 108 -7.36 -0.53 -25.23
C PHE A 108 -8.71 -1.25 -25.04
N PHE A 109 -9.12 -1.46 -23.78
CA PHE A 109 -10.41 -2.06 -23.45
C PHE A 109 -11.58 -1.06 -23.45
N ASN A 110 -11.37 0.16 -23.96
CA ASN A 110 -12.36 1.23 -24.01
C ASN A 110 -12.99 1.50 -22.63
N ALA A 111 -12.17 1.45 -21.59
CA ALA A 111 -12.59 1.70 -20.23
C ALA A 111 -13.02 3.17 -20.08
N PRO A 112 -13.92 3.48 -19.12
CA PRO A 112 -14.35 4.85 -18.88
C PRO A 112 -13.17 5.80 -18.63
N LEU A 113 -13.25 7.03 -19.17
CA LEU A 113 -12.18 8.03 -19.08
C LEU A 113 -11.66 8.25 -17.65
N TRP A 114 -12.55 8.22 -16.65
CA TRP A 114 -12.16 8.41 -15.25
C TRP A 114 -11.17 7.34 -14.75
N VAL A 115 -11.19 6.11 -15.29
CA VAL A 115 -10.25 5.03 -14.95
C VAL A 115 -8.85 5.39 -15.44
N THR A 116 -8.73 5.80 -16.70
CA THR A 116 -7.45 6.25 -17.27
C THR A 116 -6.92 7.49 -16.53
N LEU A 117 -7.82 8.42 -16.18
CA LEU A 117 -7.48 9.61 -15.41
C LEU A 117 -7.02 9.27 -13.99
N ALA A 118 -7.56 8.22 -13.37
CA ALA A 118 -7.10 7.74 -12.07
C ALA A 118 -5.67 7.18 -12.14
N PHE A 119 -5.34 6.38 -13.16
CA PHE A 119 -3.96 5.91 -13.37
C PHE A 119 -2.98 7.06 -13.57
N VAL A 120 -3.33 8.02 -14.43
CA VAL A 120 -2.53 9.24 -14.67
C VAL A 120 -2.42 10.08 -13.40
N GLY A 121 -3.51 10.21 -12.63
CA GLY A 121 -3.53 10.94 -11.36
C GLY A 121 -2.58 10.33 -10.33
N VAL A 122 -2.60 9.01 -10.15
CA VAL A 122 -1.67 8.29 -9.26
C VAL A 122 -0.22 8.44 -9.75
N PHE A 123 0.01 8.37 -11.06
CA PHE A 123 1.33 8.58 -11.67
C PHE A 123 1.88 9.99 -11.38
N VAL A 124 1.07 11.03 -11.60
CA VAL A 124 1.47 12.42 -11.35
C VAL A 124 1.70 12.64 -9.85
N LEU A 125 0.81 12.14 -9.00
CA LEU A 125 0.95 12.23 -7.54
C LEU A 125 2.26 11.60 -7.07
N LYS A 126 2.57 10.38 -7.54
CA LYS A 126 3.84 9.70 -7.24
C LYS A 126 5.03 10.55 -7.67
N THR A 127 4.98 11.12 -8.87
CA THR A 127 6.06 11.97 -9.41
C THR A 127 6.28 13.24 -8.58
N ILE A 128 5.19 13.91 -8.17
CA ILE A 128 5.27 15.08 -7.30
C ILE A 128 5.88 14.71 -5.95
N LEU A 129 5.44 13.60 -5.35
CA LEU A 129 6.00 13.11 -4.09
C LEU A 129 7.50 12.83 -4.20
N ASP A 130 7.94 12.19 -5.29
CA ASP A 130 9.36 11.93 -5.53
C ASP A 130 10.17 13.22 -5.61
N ILE A 131 9.67 14.23 -6.35
CA ILE A 131 10.34 15.54 -6.47
C ILE A 131 10.40 16.26 -5.11
N LEU A 132 9.29 16.29 -4.37
CA LEU A 132 9.22 16.94 -3.06
C LEU A 132 10.15 16.27 -2.04
N LEU A 133 10.16 14.93 -2.00
CA LEU A 133 11.04 14.17 -1.13
C LEU A 133 12.50 14.35 -1.53
N MET A 134 12.81 14.33 -2.83
CA MET A 134 14.16 14.57 -3.32
C MET A 134 14.64 15.98 -2.92
N ALA A 135 13.82 17.01 -3.10
CA ALA A 135 14.13 18.38 -2.68
C ALA A 135 14.30 18.50 -1.16
N TYR A 136 13.46 17.81 -0.38
CA TYR A 136 13.58 17.78 1.08
C TYR A 136 14.89 17.12 1.54
N TYR A 137 15.22 15.96 0.99
CA TYR A 137 16.43 15.23 1.37
C TYR A 137 17.71 15.92 0.86
N GLN A 138 17.68 16.56 -0.31
CA GLN A 138 18.79 17.38 -0.81
C GLN A 138 19.09 18.60 0.06
N ARG A 139 18.09 19.15 0.76
CA ARG A 139 18.32 20.28 1.69
C ARG A 139 18.78 19.84 3.08
N LYS A 140 18.54 18.58 3.44
CA LYS A 140 18.80 18.04 4.77
C LYS A 140 20.15 17.34 4.87
N MET A 141 20.63 16.76 3.77
CA MET A 141 21.97 16.19 3.62
C MET A 141 22.91 17.22 3.01
#